data_AF-A0AAV7HK92-F1
#
_entry.id   AF-A0AAV7HK92-F1
#
_cell.length_a   1.000
_cell.length_b   1.000
_cell.length_c   1.000
_cell.angle_alpha   90.00
_cell.angle_beta   90.00
_cell.angle_gamma   90.00
#
_symmetry.space_group_name_H-M   'P 1'
#
loop_
_entity.id
_entity.type
_entity.pdbx_description
1 polymer ?
#
loop_
_entity_poly.entity_id
_entity_poly.type
_entity_poly.pdbx_seq_one_letter_code
_entity_poly.pdbx_strand_id
1 'polypeptide(L)'
;MNDPFVVGREVEVAANSLVDRLLGEKVDEKCRLFAVTGMGGIGKTTLAQRIINHPKIKNFFNLDPVWVCVSQTYSEIELLKLVIRKAKGSCVDSNTKSELQTVLSDSIASGQSLFLVLDDVWRADVWVELFRVPLYNSKGVSES
;
A
#
# COMPACT_ATOMS: atom_id res chain seq x y z
N MET A 1 -4.73 -17.53 30.31
CA MET A 1 -3.29 -17.68 29.98
C MET A 1 -3.18 -17.62 28.47
N ASN A 2 -2.70 -16.52 27.90
CA ASN A 2 -2.45 -16.41 26.46
C ASN A 2 -1.04 -16.93 26.20
N ASP A 3 -0.91 -18.08 25.55
CA ASP A 3 0.37 -18.61 25.13
C ASP A 3 0.90 -17.76 23.96
N PRO A 4 2.03 -17.06 24.10
CA PRO A 4 2.59 -16.23 23.03
C PRO A 4 2.92 -17.04 21.75
N PHE A 5 3.12 -18.37 21.85
CA PHE A 5 3.32 -19.24 20.70
C PHE A 5 2.05 -19.53 19.89
N VAL A 6 0.87 -19.51 20.52
CA VAL A 6 -0.41 -19.71 19.82
C VAL A 6 -0.77 -18.47 19.01
N VAL A 7 -0.62 -17.29 19.61
CA VAL A 7 -0.87 -15.99 18.95
C VAL A 7 0.07 -15.78 17.77
N GLY A 8 1.34 -16.18 17.88
CA GLY A 8 2.30 -16.10 16.78
C GLY A 8 1.89 -16.94 15.55
N ARG A 9 1.35 -18.15 15.76
CA ARG A 9 0.91 -19.05 14.69
C ARG A 9 -0.33 -18.53 13.98
N GLU A 10 -1.30 -18.00 14.71
CA GLU A 10 -2.51 -17.43 14.10
C GLU A 10 -2.19 -16.24 13.20
N VAL A 11 -1.30 -15.34 13.65
CA VAL A 11 -0.84 -14.20 12.85
C VAL A 11 -0.10 -14.67 11.60
N GLU A 12 0.73 -15.72 11.71
CA GLU A 12 1.46 -16.28 10.58
C GLU A 12 0.52 -16.92 9.54
N VAL A 13 -0.45 -17.71 9.99
CA VAL A 13 -1.46 -18.31 9.10
C VAL A 13 -2.30 -17.23 8.41
N ALA A 14 -2.72 -16.20 9.15
CA ALA A 14 -3.46 -15.07 8.59
C ALA A 14 -2.63 -14.28 7.57
N ALA A 15 -1.34 -14.04 7.86
CA ALA A 15 -0.43 -13.37 6.94
C ALA A 15 -0.26 -14.16 5.65
N ASN A 16 0.01 -15.46 5.74
CA ASN A 16 0.19 -16.32 4.57
C ASN A 16 -1.07 -16.36 3.70
N SER A 17 -2.24 -16.53 4.32
CA SER A 17 -3.53 -16.53 3.62
C SER A 17 -3.79 -15.20 2.90
N LEU A 18 -3.52 -14.06 3.55
CA LEU A 18 -3.67 -12.74 2.93
C LEU A 18 -2.66 -12.51 1.80
N VAL A 19 -1.42 -12.96 1.94
CA VAL A 19 -0.40 -12.88 0.88
C VAL A 19 -0.83 -13.70 -0.33
N ASP A 20 -1.31 -14.93 -0.13
CA ASP A 20 -1.76 -15.78 -1.23
C ASP A 20 -2.97 -15.16 -1.95
N ARG A 21 -3.88 -14.52 -1.21
CA ARG A 21 -4.99 -13.75 -1.81
C ARG A 21 -4.54 -12.48 -2.53
N LEU A 22 -3.54 -11.78 -1.98
CA LEU A 22 -2.95 -10.59 -2.59
C LEU A 22 -2.28 -10.91 -3.93
N LEU A 23 -1.59 -12.04 -4.00
CA LEU A 23 -0.77 -12.45 -5.14
C LEU A 23 -1.46 -13.46 -6.08
N GLY A 24 -2.62 -13.99 -5.68
CA GLY A 24 -3.40 -14.96 -6.46
C GLY A 24 -3.88 -14.41 -7.81
N GLU A 25 -4.16 -15.33 -8.74
CA GLU A 25 -4.36 -15.00 -10.16
C GLU A 25 -5.63 -14.17 -10.47
N LYS A 26 -5.35 -13.06 -11.16
CA LYS A 26 -6.12 -12.35 -12.20
C LYS A 26 -7.65 -12.23 -12.06
N VAL A 27 -8.07 -11.22 -11.34
CA VAL A 27 -8.98 -10.22 -11.93
C VAL A 27 -8.10 -9.12 -12.51
N ASP A 28 -8.50 -8.56 -13.65
CA ASP A 28 -7.85 -7.51 -14.46
C ASP A 28 -7.70 -6.15 -13.72
N GLU A 29 -7.46 -6.21 -12.41
CA GLU A 29 -7.41 -5.09 -11.49
C GLU A 29 -5.98 -4.59 -11.39
N LYS A 30 -5.73 -3.40 -11.94
CA LYS A 30 -4.46 -2.66 -11.82
C LYS A 30 -4.10 -2.33 -10.38
N CYS A 31 -5.07 -2.31 -9.46
CA CYS A 31 -4.89 -1.94 -8.07
C CYS A 31 -5.82 -2.77 -7.18
N ARG A 32 -5.25 -3.48 -6.18
CA ARG A 32 -6.00 -4.23 -5.17
C ARG A 32 -5.89 -3.54 -3.81
N LEU A 33 -7.02 -3.40 -3.11
CA LEU A 33 -7.08 -2.84 -1.76
C LEU A 33 -7.60 -3.89 -0.77
N PHE A 34 -6.90 -4.04 0.36
CA PHE A 34 -7.35 -4.84 1.49
C PHE A 34 -7.40 -3.97 2.74
N ALA A 35 -8.57 -3.95 3.40
CA ALA A 35 -8.74 -3.29 4.69
C ALA A 35 -8.67 -4.32 5.81
N VAL A 36 -7.79 -4.09 6.80
CA VAL A 36 -7.71 -4.90 8.01
C VAL A 36 -8.33 -4.10 9.16
N THR A 37 -9.50 -4.53 9.63
CA THR A 37 -10.24 -3.88 10.72
C THR A 37 -10.35 -4.78 11.94
N GLY A 38 -10.57 -4.19 13.11
CA GLY A 38 -10.69 -4.93 14.36
C GLY A 38 -10.38 -4.07 15.58
N MET A 39 -10.68 -4.60 16.77
CA MET A 39 -10.47 -3.90 18.04
C MET A 39 -9.00 -3.47 18.25
N GLY A 40 -8.79 -2.46 19.08
CA GLY A 40 -7.46 -2.06 19.52
C GLY A 40 -6.73 -3.23 20.20
N GLY A 41 -5.43 -3.35 19.99
CA GLY A 41 -4.61 -4.40 20.62
C GLY A 41 -4.72 -5.80 20.01
N ILE A 42 -5.56 -6.02 19.00
CA ILE A 42 -5.72 -7.35 18.35
C ILE A 42 -4.55 -7.77 17.45
N GLY A 43 -3.53 -6.92 17.28
CA GLY A 43 -2.33 -7.25 16.48
C GLY A 43 -2.43 -6.92 14.98
N LYS A 44 -3.31 -6.00 14.55
CA LYS A 44 -3.43 -5.58 13.13
C LYS A 44 -2.10 -5.09 12.55
N THR A 45 -1.41 -4.21 13.28
CA THR A 45 -0.09 -3.70 12.90
C THR A 45 0.94 -4.84 12.82
N THR A 46 0.88 -5.81 13.73
CA THR A 46 1.74 -7.01 13.69
C THR A 46 1.47 -7.85 12.44
N LEU A 47 0.21 -8.06 12.07
CA LEU A 47 -0.18 -8.76 10.85
C LEU A 47 0.34 -8.04 9.60
N ALA A 48 0.13 -6.72 9.51
CA ALA A 48 0.64 -5.92 8.40
C ALA A 48 2.18 -5.97 8.30
N GLN A 49 2.89 -5.93 9.43
CA GLN A 49 4.35 -6.10 9.48
C GLN A 49 4.81 -7.46 8.96
N ARG A 50 4.06 -8.53 9.23
CA ARG A 50 4.36 -9.86 8.68
C ARG A 50 4.13 -9.92 7.17
N ILE A 51 3.05 -9.31 6.68
CA ILE A 51 2.72 -9.29 5.25
C ILE A 51 3.77 -8.49 4.46
N ILE A 52 4.09 -7.25 4.85
CA ILE A 52 5.05 -6.41 4.12
C ILE A 52 6.46 -7.03 4.08
N ASN A 53 6.81 -7.80 5.12
CA ASN A 53 8.08 -8.50 5.19
C ASN A 53 8.07 -9.88 4.54
N HIS A 54 6.92 -10.35 4.07
CA HIS A 54 6.77 -11.68 3.51
C HIS A 54 7.61 -11.83 2.23
N PRO A 55 8.39 -12.90 2.07
CA PRO A 55 9.26 -13.08 0.90
C PRO A 55 8.53 -12.98 -0.43
N LYS A 56 7.34 -13.58 -0.54
CA LYS A 56 6.51 -13.47 -1.76
C LYS A 56 6.14 -12.02 -2.10
N ILE A 57 5.84 -11.17 -1.10
CA ILE A 57 5.53 -9.75 -1.34
C ILE A 57 6.78 -9.02 -1.83
N LYS A 58 7.92 -9.21 -1.15
CA LYS A 58 9.20 -8.59 -1.54
C LYS A 58 9.66 -8.97 -2.95
N ASN A 59 9.31 -10.16 -3.43
CA ASN A 59 9.72 -10.65 -4.73
C ASN A 59 8.71 -10.39 -5.86
N PHE A 60 7.45 -10.07 -5.52
CA PHE A 60 6.39 -9.89 -6.51
C PHE A 60 6.34 -8.47 -7.09
N PHE A 61 6.65 -7.46 -6.28
CA PHE A 61 6.62 -6.06 -6.70
C PHE A 61 8.01 -5.57 -7.10
N ASN A 62 8.08 -4.76 -8.16
CA ASN A 62 9.36 -4.26 -8.70
C ASN A 62 9.97 -3.13 -7.86
N LEU A 63 9.16 -2.51 -6.99
CA LEU A 63 9.56 -1.46 -6.07
C LEU A 63 9.57 -1.98 -4.63
N ASP A 64 10.42 -1.39 -3.80
CA ASP A 64 10.45 -1.69 -2.37
C ASP A 64 9.08 -1.41 -1.74
N PRO A 65 8.58 -2.31 -0.87
CA PRO A 65 7.34 -2.07 -0.15
C PRO A 65 7.39 -0.78 0.67
N VAL A 66 6.27 -0.07 0.71
CA VAL A 66 6.14 1.24 1.36
C VAL A 66 5.24 1.12 2.57
N TRP A 67 5.73 1.57 3.72
CA TRP A 67 4.95 1.68 4.94
C TRP A 67 4.73 3.15 5.29
N VAL A 68 3.48 3.54 5.45
CA VAL A 68 3.07 4.89 5.83
C VAL A 68 2.21 4.78 7.09
N CYS A 69 2.60 5.48 8.15
CA CYS A 69 1.74 5.69 9.31
C CYS A 69 0.87 6.94 9.05
N VAL A 70 -0.44 6.76 8.97
CA VAL A 70 -1.41 7.84 8.72
C VAL A 70 -1.93 8.30 10.07
N SER A 71 -1.10 9.04 10.82
CA SER A 71 -1.52 9.65 12.09
C SER A 71 -2.77 10.52 11.92
N GLN A 72 -3.51 10.76 13.02
CA GLN A 72 -4.72 11.60 13.00
C GLN A 72 -4.50 12.98 12.36
N THR A 73 -3.30 13.53 12.52
CA THR A 73 -2.82 14.69 11.77
C THR A 73 -1.81 14.21 10.73
N TYR A 74 -2.18 14.29 9.45
CA TYR A 74 -1.28 13.97 8.34
C TYR A 74 -1.30 15.10 7.30
N SER A 75 -0.17 15.29 6.62
CA SER A 75 -0.08 16.18 5.46
C SER A 75 -0.23 15.36 4.20
N GLU A 76 -1.30 15.59 3.44
CA GLU A 76 -1.56 14.96 2.14
C GLU A 76 -0.38 15.08 1.18
N ILE A 77 0.23 16.27 1.15
CA ILE A 77 1.38 16.60 0.30
C ILE A 77 2.59 15.77 0.70
N GLU A 78 2.89 15.68 2.00
CA GLU A 78 4.04 14.91 2.48
C GLU A 78 3.85 13.40 2.26
N LEU A 79 2.62 12.90 2.43
CA LEU A 79 2.30 11.51 2.13
C LEU A 79 2.50 11.18 0.65
N LEU A 80 1.98 12.02 -0.25
CA LEU A 80 2.15 11.83 -1.69
C LEU A 80 3.64 11.89 -2.08
N LYS A 81 4.39 12.90 -1.59
CA LYS A 81 5.84 13.01 -1.84
C LYS A 81 6.61 11.79 -1.35
N LEU A 82 6.27 11.26 -0.17
CA LEU A 82 6.89 10.07 0.39
C LEU A 82 6.68 8.85 -0.52
N VAL A 83 5.45 8.62 -0.97
CA VAL A 83 5.12 7.51 -1.85
C VAL A 83 5.77 7.66 -3.24
N ILE A 84 5.75 8.87 -3.82
CA ILE A 84 6.42 9.17 -5.11
C ILE A 84 7.91 8.85 -5.05
N ARG A 85 8.60 9.30 -3.99
CA ARG A 85 10.03 9.01 -3.79
C ARG A 85 10.30 7.51 -3.75
N LYS A 86 9.42 6.74 -3.11
CA LYS A 86 9.51 5.28 -3.04
C LYS A 86 9.16 4.59 -4.36
N ALA A 87 8.27 5.20 -5.14
CA ALA A 87 7.99 4.79 -6.50
C ALA A 87 9.11 5.15 -7.49
N LYS A 88 10.26 5.70 -7.04
CA LYS A 88 11.33 6.20 -7.91
C LYS A 88 10.83 7.23 -8.92
N GLY A 89 9.72 7.91 -8.62
CA GLY A 89 9.27 9.06 -9.38
C GLY A 89 10.25 10.21 -9.24
N SER A 90 10.29 11.10 -10.22
CA SER A 90 11.07 12.32 -10.12
C SER A 90 10.64 13.10 -8.89
N CYS A 91 11.60 13.59 -8.09
CA CYS A 91 11.29 14.44 -6.96
C CYS A 91 10.77 15.77 -7.49
N VAL A 92 9.47 16.01 -7.37
CA VAL A 92 8.85 17.26 -7.79
C VAL A 92 8.74 18.18 -6.57
N ASP A 93 9.26 19.39 -6.70
CA ASP A 93 9.12 20.47 -5.68
C ASP A 93 7.69 21.03 -5.60
N SER A 94 6.74 20.37 -6.26
CA SER A 94 5.33 20.74 -6.26
C SER A 94 4.72 20.61 -4.86
N ASN A 95 3.85 21.56 -4.55
CA ASN A 95 3.07 21.58 -3.32
C ASN A 95 1.57 21.42 -3.59
N THR A 96 1.19 21.05 -4.82
CA THR A 96 -0.21 20.87 -5.21
C THR A 96 -0.57 19.39 -5.26
N LYS A 97 -1.65 19.01 -4.58
CA LYS A 97 -2.19 17.63 -4.55
C LYS A 97 -2.36 17.04 -5.96
N SER A 98 -3.00 17.78 -6.87
CA SER A 98 -3.27 17.30 -8.23
C SER A 98 -2.00 17.01 -9.02
N GLU A 99 -0.96 17.84 -8.91
CA GLU A 99 0.30 17.64 -9.63
C GLU A 99 1.03 16.42 -9.08
N LEU A 100 1.08 16.25 -7.76
CA LEU A 100 1.66 15.08 -7.12
C LEU A 100 0.92 13.79 -7.49
N GLN A 101 -0.40 13.83 -7.61
CA GLN A 101 -1.18 12.68 -8.09
C GLN A 101 -0.85 12.31 -9.53
N THR A 102 -0.69 13.29 -10.42
CA THR A 102 -0.25 13.04 -11.80
C THR A 102 1.12 12.38 -11.81
N VAL A 103 2.09 12.92 -11.06
CA VAL A 103 3.45 12.37 -10.96
C VAL A 103 3.44 10.94 -10.43
N LEU A 104 2.63 10.67 -9.41
CA LEU A 104 2.47 9.31 -8.88
C LEU A 104 1.89 8.38 -9.95
N SER A 105 0.87 8.83 -10.68
CA SER A 105 0.25 8.05 -11.77
C SER A 105 1.28 7.69 -12.84
N ASP A 106 2.08 8.67 -13.28
CA ASP A 106 3.09 8.50 -14.33
C ASP A 106 4.22 7.58 -13.88
N SER A 107 4.63 7.68 -12.61
CA SER A 107 5.63 6.79 -12.02
C SER A 107 5.18 5.33 -12.11
N ILE A 108 3.94 5.03 -11.71
CA ILE A 108 3.39 3.66 -11.77
C ILE A 108 3.08 3.22 -13.20
N ALA A 109 2.62 4.12 -14.07
CA ALA A 109 2.33 3.83 -15.47
C ALA A 109 3.57 3.34 -16.27
N SER A 110 4.79 3.61 -15.78
CA SER A 110 6.04 3.16 -16.39
C SER A 110 6.32 1.64 -16.28
N GLY A 111 5.31 0.83 -15.94
CA GLY A 111 5.45 -0.62 -15.73
C GLY A 111 5.96 -0.98 -14.33
N GLN A 112 5.92 -0.03 -13.40
CA GLN A 112 6.29 -0.25 -12.01
C GLN A 112 5.10 -0.79 -11.21
N SER A 113 5.41 -1.62 -10.21
CA SER A 113 4.45 -2.16 -9.28
C SER A 113 4.97 -1.96 -7.85
N LEU A 114 4.09 -1.56 -6.93
CA LEU A 114 4.44 -1.35 -5.53
C LEU A 114 3.40 -1.97 -4.59
N PHE A 115 3.85 -2.27 -3.38
CA PHE A 115 3.00 -2.64 -2.26
C PHE A 115 2.99 -1.51 -1.23
N LEU A 116 1.82 -0.98 -0.90
CA LEU A 116 1.64 0.12 0.04
C LEU A 116 0.84 -0.32 1.26
N VAL A 117 1.40 -0.11 2.44
CA VAL A 117 0.70 -0.25 3.72
C VAL A 117 0.40 1.15 4.26
N LEU A 118 -0.89 1.42 4.49
CA LEU A 118 -1.37 2.56 5.25
C LEU A 118 -1.75 2.07 6.65
N ASP A 119 -0.90 2.34 7.63
CA ASP A 119 -1.09 1.95 9.03
C ASP A 119 -1.78 3.06 9.84
N ASP A 120 -2.53 2.66 10.86
CA ASP A 120 -3.30 3.54 11.75
C ASP A 120 -4.26 4.52 11.04
N VAL A 121 -4.96 4.08 9.99
CA VAL A 121 -5.87 4.95 9.22
C VAL A 121 -7.17 5.22 9.98
N TRP A 122 -7.41 6.50 10.31
CA TRP A 122 -8.63 6.95 10.99
C TRP A 122 -9.78 7.33 10.04
N ARG A 123 -9.46 7.64 8.77
CA ARG A 123 -10.44 8.07 7.75
C ARG A 123 -10.17 7.35 6.43
N ALA A 124 -11.20 6.71 5.88
CA ALA A 124 -11.13 6.05 4.57
C ALA A 124 -10.80 7.03 3.43
N ASP A 125 -11.14 8.30 3.61
CA ASP A 125 -10.91 9.38 2.65
C ASP A 125 -9.44 9.51 2.25
N VAL A 126 -8.50 9.16 3.15
CA VAL A 126 -7.05 9.14 2.85
C VAL A 126 -6.77 8.32 1.60
N TRP A 127 -7.35 7.11 1.51
CA TRP A 127 -7.18 6.25 0.34
C TRP A 127 -7.87 6.84 -0.89
N VAL A 128 -9.14 7.23 -0.73
CA VAL A 128 -9.99 7.66 -1.85
C VAL A 128 -9.45 8.94 -2.49
N GLU A 129 -9.07 9.90 -1.67
CA GLU A 129 -8.69 11.22 -2.13
C GLU A 129 -7.23 11.32 -2.57
N LEU A 130 -6.32 10.51 -2.02
CA LEU A 130 -4.89 10.60 -2.34
C LEU A 130 -4.44 9.53 -3.33
N PHE A 131 -4.82 8.28 -3.10
CA PHE A 131 -4.15 7.14 -3.75
C PHE A 131 -5.02 6.42 -4.76
N ARG A 132 -6.35 6.40 -4.58
CA ARG A 132 -7.27 5.69 -5.48
C ARG A 132 -7.16 6.22 -6.90
N VAL A 133 -7.36 7.52 -7.11
CA VAL A 133 -7.33 8.11 -8.46
C VAL A 133 -5.99 7.83 -9.17
N PRO A 134 -4.82 8.15 -8.60
CA PRO A 134 -3.56 7.97 -9.32
C PRO A 134 -3.15 6.51 -9.54
N LEU A 135 -3.51 5.60 -8.63
CA LEU A 135 -3.17 4.18 -8.77
C LEU A 135 -4.12 3.42 -9.71
N TYR A 136 -5.35 3.90 -9.90
CA TYR A 136 -6.30 3.33 -10.87
C TYR A 136 -6.15 3.95 -12.27
N ASN A 137 -5.81 5.23 -12.36
CA ASN A 137 -5.72 5.96 -13.62
C ASN A 137 -4.33 5.88 -14.29
N SER A 138 -3.43 5.01 -13.83
CA SER A 138 -2.20 4.73 -14.57
C SER A 138 -2.59 4.16 -15.95
N LYS A 139 -2.53 5.03 -16.96
CA LYS A 139 -2.85 4.64 -18.33
C LYS A 139 -1.83 3.57 -18.71
N GLY A 140 -2.32 2.35 -18.94
CA GLY A 140 -1.62 1.46 -19.84
C GLY A 140 -1.71 2.19 -21.17
N VAL A 141 -0.56 2.49 -21.76
CA VAL A 141 -0.51 2.95 -23.14
C VAL A 141 -1.12 1.81 -23.97
N SER A 142 -2.41 1.91 -24.27
CA SER A 142 -2.97 1.26 -25.45
C SER A 142 -2.51 2.12 -26.61
N GLU A 143 -1.44 1.68 -27.27
CA GLU A 143 -1.09 2.15 -28.60
C GLU A 143 -2.30 2.01 -29.53
N SER A 144 -2.57 3.12 -30.23
CA SER A 144 -3.16 3.29 -31.57
C SER A 144 -4.32 2.39 -32.00
#